data_AF-A0A1Y5X5S9-F1
#
_entry.id   AF-A0A1Y5X5S9-F1
#
_cell.length_a   1.000
_cell.length_b   1.000
_cell.length_c   1.000
_cell.angle_alpha   90.00
_cell.angle_beta   90.00
_cell.angle_gamma   90.00
#
_symmetry.space_group_name_H-M   'P 1'
#
loop_
_entity.id
_entity.type
_entity.pdbx_description
1 polymer ?
#
loop_
_entity_poly.entity_id
_entity_poly.type
_entity_poly.pdbx_seq_one_letter_code
_entity_poly.pdbx_strand_id
1 'polypeptide(L)'
;MMTMLLAAGFVVGYAQIDTATEPVTVFEFAVDARDDRGVVWIAHRGDTQMGWLVARVDCVRTDDQVGVVTGVVSAAHDVPAVRGDRIAVTVRDSVIDRVSVGPSTGRCHAGPAQELAVSRGDFRVQ
;
A
#
# COMPACT_ATOMS: atom_id res chain seq x y z
N MET A 1 27.35 -1.32 23.29
CA MET A 1 26.87 -1.06 21.91
C MET A 1 26.04 -2.26 21.49
N MET A 2 24.71 -2.11 21.49
CA MET A 2 23.81 -3.17 21.06
C MET A 2 23.55 -2.96 19.57
N THR A 3 24.09 -3.84 18.74
CA THR A 3 23.82 -3.87 17.30
C THR A 3 22.36 -4.27 17.15
N MET A 4 21.47 -3.30 16.87
CA MET A 4 20.15 -3.62 16.34
C MET A 4 20.37 -4.31 15.00
N LEU A 5 20.13 -5.62 14.93
CA LEU A 5 19.77 -6.23 13.66
C LEU A 5 18.50 -5.52 13.21
N LEU A 6 18.56 -4.78 12.11
CA LEU A 6 17.34 -4.42 11.38
C LEU A 6 16.72 -5.75 10.97
N ALA A 7 15.62 -6.13 11.63
CA ALA A 7 14.83 -7.24 11.17
C ALA A 7 14.42 -6.95 9.72
N ALA A 8 14.48 -7.98 8.89
CA ALA A 8 14.06 -7.92 7.50
C ALA A 8 12.55 -7.65 7.45
N GLY A 9 12.15 -6.40 7.25
CA GLY A 9 10.75 -6.00 7.25
C GLY A 9 10.04 -6.53 6.00
N PHE A 10 8.85 -7.11 6.17
CA PHE A 10 7.99 -7.51 5.07
C PHE A 10 6.54 -7.09 5.24
N VAL A 11 5.92 -6.78 4.11
CA VAL A 11 4.47 -6.59 3.99
C VAL A 11 4.00 -7.39 2.79
N VAL A 12 3.10 -8.33 3.02
CA VAL A 12 2.52 -9.14 1.94
C VAL A 12 1.02 -9.28 2.12
N GLY A 13 0.27 -9.22 1.04
CA GLY A 13 -1.15 -9.51 1.09
C GLY A 13 -1.95 -8.87 -0.01
N TYR A 14 -3.26 -9.06 0.11
CA TYR A 14 -4.25 -8.52 -0.79
C TYR A 14 -5.40 -7.97 0.05
N ALA A 15 -5.89 -6.78 -0.32
CA ALA A 15 -7.02 -6.16 0.34
C ALA A 15 -7.97 -5.49 -0.64
N GLN A 16 -9.25 -5.43 -0.28
CA GLN A 16 -10.25 -4.61 -0.95
C GLN A 16 -10.84 -3.60 0.02
N ILE A 17 -11.12 -2.40 -0.48
CA ILE A 17 -11.98 -1.42 0.18
C ILE A 17 -13.19 -1.19 -0.72
N ASP A 18 -14.36 -1.49 -0.18
CA ASP A 18 -15.65 -1.08 -0.74
C ASP A 18 -16.01 0.29 -0.16
N THR A 19 -16.24 1.29 -1.02
CA THR A 19 -16.63 2.62 -0.57
C THR A 19 -18.06 2.69 -0.04
N ALA A 20 -18.87 1.64 -0.22
CA ALA A 20 -20.28 1.57 0.17
C ALA A 20 -21.12 2.76 -0.33
N THR A 21 -20.71 3.36 -1.46
CA THR A 21 -21.41 4.47 -2.15
C THR A 21 -22.04 3.99 -3.45
N GLU A 22 -23.04 4.70 -3.97
CA GLU A 22 -23.52 4.50 -5.35
C GLU A 22 -22.92 5.56 -6.29
N PRO A 23 -22.28 5.18 -7.42
CA PRO A 23 -22.00 3.80 -7.84
C PRO A 23 -20.95 3.12 -6.96
N VAL A 24 -21.06 1.80 -6.81
CA VAL A 24 -20.14 1.01 -6.00
C VAL A 24 -18.75 1.10 -6.59
N THR A 25 -17.79 1.42 -5.74
CA THR A 25 -16.40 1.55 -6.11
C THR A 25 -15.57 0.63 -5.23
N VAL A 26 -14.80 -0.25 -5.87
CA VAL A 26 -13.89 -1.16 -5.18
C VAL A 26 -12.46 -0.74 -5.46
N PHE A 27 -11.71 -0.48 -4.41
CA PHE A 27 -10.26 -0.35 -4.47
C PHE A 27 -9.60 -1.66 -4.10
N GLU A 28 -8.69 -2.14 -4.94
CA GLU A 28 -7.94 -3.39 -4.75
C GLU A 28 -6.47 -3.05 -4.54
N PHE A 29 -5.86 -3.66 -3.53
CA PHE A 29 -4.48 -3.47 -3.15
C PHE A 29 -3.80 -4.83 -3.11
N ALA A 30 -2.65 -4.95 -3.77
CA ALA A 30 -1.77 -6.10 -3.59
C ALA A 30 -0.36 -5.58 -3.26
N VAL A 31 0.22 -6.12 -2.20
CA VAL A 31 1.57 -5.77 -1.75
C VAL A 31 2.36 -7.06 -1.65
N ASP A 32 3.55 -7.08 -2.24
CA ASP A 32 4.59 -8.07 -1.97
C ASP A 32 5.90 -7.30 -1.82
N ALA A 33 6.31 -7.07 -0.58
CA ALA A 33 7.41 -6.20 -0.23
C ALA A 33 8.29 -6.84 0.85
N ARG A 34 9.60 -6.89 0.62
CA ARG A 34 10.61 -7.45 1.54
C ARG A 34 11.90 -6.66 1.41
N ASP A 35 12.53 -6.23 2.50
CA ASP A 35 13.89 -5.67 2.47
C ASP A 35 14.13 -4.64 1.35
N ASP A 36 13.26 -3.63 1.27
CA ASP A 36 13.35 -2.54 0.29
C ASP A 36 13.18 -2.92 -1.19
N ARG A 37 12.63 -4.09 -1.48
CA ARG A 37 12.27 -4.55 -2.84
C ARG A 37 10.87 -5.11 -2.85
N GLY A 38 10.32 -5.23 -4.06
CA GLY A 38 8.97 -5.77 -4.27
C GLY A 38 8.10 -4.90 -5.15
N VAL A 39 6.80 -5.15 -5.10
CA VAL A 39 5.80 -4.45 -5.89
C VAL A 39 4.59 -4.08 -5.05
N VAL A 40 4.03 -2.93 -5.38
CA VAL A 40 2.69 -2.52 -4.97
C VAL A 40 1.84 -2.41 -6.23
N TRP A 41 0.71 -3.08 -6.23
CA TRP A 41 -0.33 -2.93 -7.25
C TRP A 41 -1.58 -2.35 -6.60
N ILE A 42 -2.14 -1.32 -7.22
CA ILE A 42 -3.35 -0.67 -6.76
C ILE A 42 -4.27 -0.54 -7.97
N ALA A 43 -5.51 -0.96 -7.81
CA ALA A 43 -6.55 -0.71 -8.79
C ALA A 43 -7.80 -0.14 -8.16
N HIS A 44 -8.56 0.51 -9.02
CA HIS A 44 -9.87 1.05 -8.77
C HIS A 44 -10.80 0.46 -9.83
N ARG A 45 -11.91 -0.14 -9.40
CA ARG A 45 -12.96 -0.65 -10.27
C ARG A 45 -14.28 -0.01 -9.83
N GLY A 46 -14.81 0.88 -10.66
CA GLY A 46 -16.21 1.31 -10.61
C GLY A 46 -16.98 0.72 -11.79
N ASP A 47 -18.30 0.95 -11.80
CA ASP A 47 -19.20 0.40 -12.82
C ASP A 47 -18.84 0.79 -14.27
N THR A 48 -18.22 1.96 -14.45
CA THR A 48 -17.91 2.53 -15.76
C THR A 48 -16.44 2.88 -15.96
N GLN A 49 -15.60 2.74 -14.93
CA GLN A 49 -14.21 3.15 -14.97
C GLN A 49 -13.32 2.16 -14.24
N MET A 50 -12.17 1.84 -14.85
CA MET A 50 -11.10 1.07 -14.23
C MET A 50 -9.80 1.86 -14.32
N GLY A 51 -9.14 2.04 -13.19
CA GLY A 51 -7.82 2.67 -13.13
C GLY A 51 -6.87 1.78 -12.34
N TRP A 52 -5.59 1.82 -12.66
CA TRP A 52 -4.58 1.06 -11.92
C TRP A 52 -3.21 1.73 -11.93
N LEU A 53 -2.38 1.38 -10.95
CA LEU A 53 -0.97 1.67 -10.94
C LEU A 53 -0.16 0.49 -10.39
N VAL A 54 1.11 0.48 -10.78
CA VAL A 54 2.15 -0.41 -10.27
C VAL A 54 3.28 0.46 -9.77
N ALA A 55 3.76 0.22 -8.56
CA ALA A 55 4.94 0.87 -8.02
C ALA A 55 5.99 -0.18 -7.64
N ARG A 56 7.24 0.11 -7.99
CA ARG A 56 8.39 -0.65 -7.51
C ARG A 56 8.68 -0.20 -6.08
N VAL A 57 8.65 -1.13 -5.14
CA VAL A 57 9.01 -0.86 -3.74
C VAL A 57 10.47 -0.44 -3.66
N ASP A 58 10.73 0.58 -2.84
CA ASP A 58 12.07 1.03 -2.53
C ASP A 58 12.33 1.22 -1.04
N CYS A 59 11.31 1.07 -0.18
CA CYS A 59 11.50 0.85 1.24
C CYS A 59 10.36 0.06 1.88
N VAL A 60 10.72 -0.76 2.88
CA VAL A 60 9.79 -1.35 3.85
C VAL A 60 10.25 -1.00 5.26
N ARG A 61 9.35 -0.44 6.08
CA ARG A 61 9.58 -0.22 7.51
C ARG A 61 8.43 -0.84 8.29
N THR A 62 8.74 -1.77 9.18
CA THR A 62 7.75 -2.43 10.03
C THR A 62 7.98 -2.09 11.50
N ASP A 63 6.89 -2.02 12.26
CA ASP A 63 6.87 -1.85 13.72
C ASP A 63 5.65 -2.59 14.29
N ASP A 64 5.88 -3.71 14.96
CA ASP A 64 4.87 -4.68 15.42
C ASP A 64 3.85 -5.05 14.32
N GLN A 65 2.72 -4.34 14.30
CA GLN A 65 1.57 -4.57 13.42
C GLN A 65 1.45 -3.51 12.30
N VAL A 66 2.36 -2.55 12.25
CA VAL A 66 2.32 -1.44 11.29
C VAL A 66 3.42 -1.60 10.26
N GLY A 67 3.04 -1.66 8.98
CA GLY A 67 3.96 -1.73 7.85
C GLY A 67 3.85 -0.49 6.97
N VAL A 68 4.95 0.24 6.79
CA VAL A 68 5.05 1.34 5.81
C VAL A 68 5.85 0.85 4.62
N VAL A 69 5.22 0.83 3.45
CA VAL A 69 5.84 0.50 2.17
C VAL A 69 5.88 1.77 1.32
N THR A 70 7.07 2.21 0.91
CA THR A 70 7.19 3.25 -0.12
C THR A 70 7.64 2.64 -1.44
N GLY A 71 7.15 3.24 -2.52
CA GLY A 71 7.53 2.82 -3.87
C GLY A 71 7.45 3.96 -4.87
N VAL A 72 8.06 3.71 -6.03
CA VAL A 72 8.05 4.62 -7.17
C VAL A 72 7.19 4.01 -8.28
N VAL A 73 6.20 4.76 -8.75
CA VAL A 73 5.28 4.33 -9.80
C VAL A 73 6.06 4.00 -11.07
N SER A 74 5.92 2.77 -11.54
CA SER A 74 6.57 2.25 -12.76
C SER A 74 5.62 2.24 -13.95
N ALA A 75 4.32 2.07 -13.71
CA ALA A 75 3.26 2.13 -14.70
C ALA A 75 1.95 2.56 -14.06
N ALA A 76 1.11 3.26 -14.81
CA ALA A 76 -0.20 3.71 -14.38
C ALA A 76 -1.13 3.86 -15.60
N HIS A 77 -2.42 3.69 -15.37
CA HIS A 77 -3.48 3.87 -16.36
C HIS A 77 -4.73 4.41 -15.67
N ASP A 78 -5.32 5.47 -16.22
CA ASP A 78 -6.58 6.06 -15.76
C ASP A 78 -6.66 6.33 -14.25
N VAL A 79 -5.53 6.78 -13.68
CA VAL A 79 -5.38 7.25 -12.29
C VAL A 79 -4.53 8.53 -12.26
N PRO A 80 -4.65 9.38 -11.23
CA PRO A 80 -3.93 10.66 -11.15
C PRO A 80 -2.43 10.53 -10.79
N ALA A 81 -1.85 9.34 -10.89
CA ALA A 81 -0.43 9.09 -10.64
C ALA A 81 0.31 8.84 -11.97
N VAL A 82 1.54 9.34 -12.08
CA VAL A 82 2.39 9.14 -13.26
C VAL A 82 3.67 8.39 -12.92
N ARG A 83 4.32 7.83 -13.94
CA ARG A 83 5.61 7.16 -13.78
C ARG A 83 6.62 8.12 -13.13
N GLY A 84 7.27 7.66 -12.07
CA GLY A 84 8.23 8.44 -11.28
C GLY A 84 7.65 9.03 -10.00
N ASP A 85 6.32 9.12 -9.88
CA ASP A 85 5.69 9.53 -8.63
C ASP A 85 6.00 8.57 -7.50
N ARG A 86 6.13 9.10 -6.29
CA ARG A 86 6.36 8.32 -5.09
C ARG A 86 5.08 8.16 -4.30
N ILE A 87 4.76 6.93 -3.94
CA ILE A 87 3.62 6.59 -3.10
C ILE A 87 4.07 5.94 -1.79
N ALA A 88 3.19 6.03 -0.78
CA ALA A 88 3.26 5.24 0.44
C ALA A 88 1.98 4.42 0.59
N VAL A 89 2.14 3.16 0.98
CA VAL A 89 1.09 2.29 1.50
C VAL A 89 1.42 2.05 2.97
N THR A 90 0.50 2.39 3.87
CA THR A 90 0.61 2.02 5.28
C THR A 90 -0.44 0.98 5.61
N VAL A 91 0.01 -0.19 6.04
CA VAL A 91 -0.81 -1.31 6.50
C VAL A 91 -0.79 -1.35 8.02
N ARG A 92 -1.95 -1.65 8.62
CA ARG A 92 -2.09 -1.98 10.04
C ARG A 92 -2.78 -3.34 10.13
N ASP A 93 -2.00 -4.37 10.44
CA ASP A 93 -2.41 -5.76 10.62
C ASP A 93 -2.99 -5.93 12.03
N SER A 94 -4.31 -5.93 12.17
CA SER A 94 -4.97 -5.98 13.47
C SER A 94 -6.18 -6.91 13.44
N VAL A 95 -7.09 -6.83 14.41
CA VAL A 95 -8.34 -7.61 14.34
C VAL A 95 -9.16 -7.26 13.09
N ILE A 96 -9.09 -6.00 12.67
CA ILE A 96 -9.62 -5.52 11.38
C ILE A 96 -8.50 -4.74 10.71
N ASP A 97 -8.02 -5.28 9.59
CA ASP A 97 -6.96 -4.64 8.83
C ASP A 97 -7.37 -3.27 8.31
N ARG A 98 -6.39 -2.38 8.24
CA ARG A 98 -6.58 -1.04 7.70
C ARG A 98 -5.43 -0.67 6.79
N VAL A 99 -5.75 0.10 5.76
CA VAL A 99 -4.78 0.58 4.79
C VAL A 99 -4.96 2.08 4.54
N SER A 100 -3.86 2.79 4.36
CA SER A 100 -3.84 4.14 3.81
C SER A 100 -2.87 4.22 2.64
N VAL A 101 -3.27 4.92 1.57
CA VAL A 101 -2.48 5.07 0.35
C VAL A 101 -2.46 6.53 -0.07
N GLY A 102 -1.29 7.05 -0.37
CA GLY A 102 -1.15 8.42 -0.85
C GLY A 102 0.25 8.77 -1.33
N PRO A 103 0.47 10.04 -1.74
CA PRO A 103 1.79 10.51 -2.08
C PRO A 103 2.72 10.42 -0.87
N SER A 104 3.99 10.13 -1.11
CA SER A 104 5.01 10.13 -0.07
C SER A 104 6.06 11.20 -0.32
N THR A 105 6.41 11.93 0.73
CA THR A 105 7.44 12.98 0.70
C THR A 105 8.86 12.43 0.75
N GLY A 106 9.03 11.12 1.00
CA GLY A 106 10.34 10.51 1.11
C GLY A 106 10.31 9.00 1.34
N ARG A 107 11.45 8.36 1.10
CA ARG A 107 11.64 6.93 1.35
C ARG A 107 11.31 6.56 2.81
N CYS A 108 10.59 5.46 3.02
CA CYS A 108 10.15 4.98 4.35
C CYS A 108 9.23 5.94 5.15
N HIS A 109 8.74 7.03 4.56
CA HIS A 109 7.82 7.95 5.22
C HIS A 109 6.38 7.61 4.83
N ALA A 110 5.52 7.45 5.85
CA ALA A 110 4.09 7.33 5.63
C ALA A 110 3.56 8.60 4.95
N GLY A 111 2.63 8.44 4.00
CA GLY A 111 1.92 9.56 3.38
C GLY A 111 0.79 10.08 4.27
N PRO A 112 0.29 11.30 4.03
CA PRO A 112 -0.79 11.92 4.81
C PRO A 112 -2.19 11.33 4.51
N ALA A 113 -2.28 10.07 4.12
CA ALA A 113 -3.50 9.48 3.57
C ALA A 113 -4.52 9.08 4.65
N GLN A 114 -5.82 9.17 4.30
CA GLN A 114 -6.92 8.65 5.10
C GLN A 114 -6.76 7.14 5.30
N GLU A 115 -6.99 6.69 6.52
CA GLU A 115 -7.02 5.28 6.89
C GLU A 115 -8.42 4.71 6.62
N LEU A 116 -8.45 3.56 5.95
CA LEU A 116 -9.67 2.89 5.55
C LEU A 116 -9.63 1.42 6.01
N ALA A 117 -10.76 0.94 6.51
CA ALA A 117 -10.90 -0.45 6.92
C ALA A 117 -10.95 -1.37 5.69
N VAL A 118 -10.21 -2.47 5.77
CA VAL A 118 -10.23 -3.52 4.75
C VAL A 118 -11.56 -4.26 4.83
N SER A 119 -12.29 -4.27 3.72
CA SER A 119 -13.58 -4.97 3.59
C SER A 119 -13.42 -6.45 3.28
N ARG A 120 -12.35 -6.83 2.56
CA ARG A 120 -11.99 -8.21 2.21
C ARG A 120 -10.49 -8.36 2.06
N GLY A 121 -9.97 -9.56 2.31
CA GLY A 121 -8.55 -9.84 2.24
C GLY A 121 -7.86 -9.59 3.58
N ASP A 122 -6.53 -9.66 3.56
CA ASP A 122 -5.67 -9.68 4.75
C ASP A 122 -4.26 -9.28 4.33
N PHE A 123 -3.58 -8.52 5.17
CA PHE A 123 -2.15 -8.24 5.06
C PHE A 123 -1.40 -8.89 6.21
N ARG A 124 -0.12 -9.18 5.96
CA ARG A 124 0.82 -9.66 6.98
C ARG A 124 2.00 -8.71 7.06
N VAL A 125 2.28 -8.26 8.28
CA VAL A 125 3.41 -7.38 8.62
C VAL A 125 4.34 -8.11 9.58
N GLN A 126 5.65 -8.21 9.27
CA GLN A 126 6.70 -8.65 10.21
C GLN A 126 8.05 -7.97 9.93
#